data_AF-A0A1G1QGK5-F1
#
_entry.id   AF-A0A1G1QGK5-F1
#
_cell.length_a   1.000
_cell.length_b   1.000
_cell.length_c   1.000
_cell.angle_alpha   90.00
_cell.angle_beta   90.00
_cell.angle_gamma   90.00
#
_symmetry.space_group_name_H-M   'P 1'
#
loop_
_entity.id
_entity.type
_entity.pdbx_description
1 polymer ?
#
loop_
_entity_poly.entity_id
_entity_poly.type
_entity_poly.pdbx_seq_one_letter_code
_entity_poly.pdbx_strand_id
1 'polypeptide(L)'
;MSIFLIKILTSVFYIGYSKFVPGTLASLAGFLAYVFFIKGNAALHLGLTILVTIIGFGLSARAEAIFNKKDARQIVIDDFYGMWVSLLFLPYSFKLSLAGFILFR
;
A
#
# COMPACT_ATOMS: atom_id res chain seq x y z
N MET A 1 -14.02 -0.50 -15.40
CA MET A 1 -12.92 0.29 -14.81
C MET A 1 -11.99 0.71 -15.93
N SER A 2 -11.62 1.99 -16.05
CA SER A 2 -10.66 2.41 -17.09
C SER A 2 -9.26 1.88 -16.80
N ILE A 3 -8.45 1.66 -17.84
CA ILE A 3 -7.03 1.25 -17.70
C ILE A 3 -6.26 2.25 -16.82
N PHE A 4 -6.54 3.54 -17.01
CA PHE A 4 -5.98 4.61 -16.18
C PHE A 4 -6.25 4.40 -14.69
N LEU A 5 -7.50 4.08 -14.33
CA LEU A 5 -7.89 3.89 -12.93
C LEU A 5 -7.27 2.63 -12.32
N ILE A 6 -7.09 1.56 -13.11
CA ILE A 6 -6.38 0.37 -12.62
C ILE A 6 -4.92 0.73 -12.35
N LYS A 7 -4.24 1.40 -13.30
CA LYS A 7 -2.84 1.79 -13.16
C LYS A 7 -2.62 2.68 -11.94
N ILE A 8 -3.41 3.75 -11.77
CA ILE A 8 -3.21 4.70 -10.67
C ILE A 8 -3.41 4.04 -9.31
N LEU A 9 -4.36 3.11 -9.18
CA LEU A 9 -4.63 2.41 -7.92
C LEU A 9 -3.53 1.37 -7.62
N THR A 10 -3.25 0.46 -8.55
CA THR A 10 -2.32 -0.64 -8.29
C THR A 10 -0.87 -0.18 -8.17
N SER A 11 -0.53 0.97 -8.75
CA SER A 11 0.79 1.59 -8.61
C SER A 11 0.88 2.65 -7.52
N VAL A 12 -0.18 2.84 -6.71
CA VAL A 12 -0.24 3.81 -5.62
C VAL A 12 0.13 5.21 -6.12
N PHE A 13 -0.74 5.79 -6.94
CA PHE A 13 -0.52 7.11 -7.56
C PHE A 13 0.78 7.19 -8.38
N TYR A 14 1.07 6.17 -9.18
CA TYR A 14 2.26 6.06 -10.03
C TYR A 14 3.60 5.91 -9.29
N ILE A 15 3.61 5.73 -7.97
CA ILE A 15 4.82 5.40 -7.20
C ILE A 15 5.49 4.13 -7.74
N GLY A 16 4.70 3.14 -8.14
CA GLY A 16 5.16 1.90 -8.76
C GLY A 16 6.04 2.08 -10.01
N TYR A 17 6.00 3.23 -10.66
CA TYR A 17 6.83 3.53 -11.84
C TYR A 17 8.23 4.06 -11.48
N SER A 18 8.53 4.21 -10.18
CA SER A 18 9.87 4.60 -9.73
C SER A 18 10.94 3.60 -10.17
N LYS A 19 12.10 4.11 -10.60
CA LYS A 19 13.21 3.30 -11.11
C LYS A 19 13.99 2.56 -10.02
N PHE A 20 13.96 3.03 -8.79
CA PHE A 20 14.85 2.54 -7.73
C PHE A 20 14.19 1.45 -6.90
N VAL A 21 13.26 1.82 -6.02
CA VAL A 21 12.66 0.90 -5.04
C VAL A 21 11.16 1.19 -4.91
N PRO A 22 10.36 0.85 -5.94
CA PRO A 22 8.95 1.23 -6.00
C PRO A 22 8.15 0.69 -4.81
N GLY A 23 8.44 -0.53 -4.36
CA GLY A 23 7.81 -1.10 -3.17
C GLY A 23 8.11 -0.30 -1.90
N THR A 24 9.39 -0.04 -1.61
CA THR A 24 9.77 0.78 -0.44
C THR A 24 9.12 2.16 -0.46
N LEU A 25 9.03 2.81 -1.61
CA LEU A 25 8.32 4.08 -1.75
C LEU A 25 6.82 3.93 -1.49
N ALA A 26 6.20 2.82 -1.91
CA ALA A 26 4.80 2.55 -1.63
C ALA A 26 4.54 2.27 -0.14
N SER A 27 5.41 1.54 0.56
CA SER A 27 5.27 1.44 2.03
C SER A 27 5.57 2.73 2.74
N LEU A 28 6.50 3.55 2.25
CA LEU A 28 6.72 4.87 2.82
C LEU A 28 5.44 5.70 2.68
N ALA A 29 4.79 5.68 1.52
CA ALA A 29 3.49 6.31 1.33
C ALA A 29 2.42 5.72 2.27
N GLY A 30 2.38 4.40 2.46
CA GLY A 30 1.48 3.74 3.41
C GLY A 30 1.74 4.18 4.86
N PHE A 31 3.00 4.23 5.27
CA PHE A 31 3.43 4.70 6.58
C PHE A 31 3.03 6.17 6.81
N LEU A 32 3.31 7.06 5.85
CA LEU A 32 2.91 8.47 5.93
C LEU A 32 1.38 8.59 5.99
N ALA A 33 0.65 7.80 5.21
CA ALA A 33 -0.80 7.80 5.25
C ALA A 33 -1.35 7.37 6.63
N TYR A 34 -0.74 6.35 7.25
CA TYR A 34 -1.08 5.92 8.60
C TYR A 34 -0.81 7.03 9.64
N VAL A 35 0.37 7.65 9.60
CA VAL A 35 0.79 8.68 10.56
C VAL A 35 -0.04 9.96 10.44
N PHE A 36 -0.43 10.38 9.22
CA PHE A 36 -1.14 11.63 9.02
C PHE A 36 -2.66 11.51 9.09
N PHE A 37 -3.24 10.41 8.60
CA PHE A 37 -4.70 10.29 8.42
C PHE A 37 -5.37 9.26 9.32
N ILE A 38 -4.70 8.16 9.69
CA ILE A 38 -5.31 7.09 10.49
C ILE A 38 -5.16 7.35 12.00
N LYS A 39 -3.95 7.73 12.45
CA LYS A 39 -3.66 8.24 13.81
C LYS A 39 -4.38 7.52 14.97
N GLY A 40 -4.16 6.21 15.12
CA GLY A 40 -4.67 5.44 16.25
C GLY A 40 -6.18 5.19 16.27
N ASN A 41 -6.93 5.66 15.27
CA ASN A 41 -8.32 5.26 15.09
C ASN A 41 -8.37 3.82 14.55
N ALA A 42 -8.53 2.86 15.45
CA ALA A 42 -8.50 1.43 15.12
C ALA A 42 -9.60 1.00 14.14
N ALA A 43 -10.81 1.56 14.27
CA ALA A 43 -11.91 1.25 13.36
C ALA A 43 -11.63 1.75 11.94
N LEU A 44 -11.13 2.98 11.81
CA LEU A 44 -10.72 3.54 10.53
C LEU A 44 -9.55 2.76 9.92
N HIS A 45 -8.54 2.41 10.74
CA HIS A 45 -7.39 1.62 10.31
C HIS A 45 -7.82 0.28 9.74
N LEU A 46 -8.63 -0.47 10.48
CA LEU A 46 -9.12 -1.78 10.06
C LEU A 46 -9.97 -1.67 8.79
N GLY A 47 -10.91 -0.72 8.76
CA GLY A 47 -11.79 -0.49 7.61
C GLY A 47 -11.01 -0.16 6.33
N LEU A 48 -10.05 0.77 6.40
CA LEU A 48 -9.19 1.12 5.27
C LEU A 48 -8.28 -0.02 4.85
N THR A 49 -7.72 -0.78 5.79
CA THR A 49 -6.86 -1.93 5.48
C THR A 49 -7.63 -3.00 4.72
N ILE A 50 -8.83 -3.37 5.18
CA ILE A 50 -9.70 -4.33 4.50
C ILE A 50 -10.09 -3.81 3.11
N LEU A 51 -10.53 -2.55 3.02
CA LEU A 51 -10.95 -1.95 1.75
C LEU A 51 -9.83 -1.98 0.70
N VAL A 52 -8.64 -1.49 1.07
CA VAL A 52 -7.51 -1.42 0.13
C VAL A 52 -6.98 -2.81 -0.21
N THR A 53 -7.00 -3.76 0.73
CA THR A 53 -6.62 -5.16 0.46
C THR A 53 -7.56 -5.80 -0.58
N ILE A 54 -8.88 -5.62 -0.44
CA ILE A 54 -9.87 -6.14 -1.40
C ILE A 54 -9.67 -5.50 -2.78
N ILE A 55 -9.46 -4.19 -2.83
CA ILE A 55 -9.19 -3.48 -4.09
C ILE A 55 -7.90 -4.00 -4.74
N GLY A 56 -6.81 -4.12 -3.96
CA GLY A 56 -5.53 -4.63 -4.44
C GLY A 56 -5.68 -6.02 -5.03
N PHE A 57 -6.20 -6.97 -4.25
CA PHE A 57 -6.41 -8.34 -4.71
C PHE A 57 -7.30 -8.43 -5.96
N GLY A 58 -8.41 -7.67 -5.99
CA GLY A 58 -9.34 -7.67 -7.12
C GLY A 58 -8.79 -7.01 -8.41
N LEU A 59 -7.79 -6.13 -8.29
CA LEU A 59 -7.21 -5.42 -9.44
C LEU A 59 -5.87 -6.00 -9.91
N SER A 60 -5.14 -6.74 -9.08
CA SER A 60 -3.81 -7.25 -9.41
C SER A 60 -3.80 -8.07 -10.71
N ALA A 61 -4.71 -9.03 -10.89
CA ALA A 61 -4.76 -9.84 -12.12
C ALA A 61 -4.98 -9.00 -13.39
N ARG A 62 -5.81 -7.96 -13.31
CA ARG A 62 -6.04 -7.04 -14.43
C ARG A 62 -4.82 -6.14 -14.67
N ALA A 63 -4.15 -5.71 -13.60
CA ALA A 63 -2.92 -4.94 -13.72
C ALA A 63 -1.79 -5.75 -14.36
N GLU A 64 -1.63 -7.04 -14.01
CA GLU A 64 -0.65 -7.94 -14.67
C GLU A 64 -0.87 -8.00 -16.18
N ALA A 65 -2.13 -8.15 -16.62
CA ALA A 65 -2.49 -8.14 -18.04
C ALA A 65 -2.19 -6.80 -18.72
N ILE A 66 -2.46 -5.67 -18.04
CA ILE A 66 -2.20 -4.32 -18.56
C ILE A 66 -0.69 -4.04 -18.67
N PHE A 67 0.11 -4.51 -17.71
CA PHE A 67 1.56 -4.37 -17.72
C PHE A 67 2.26 -5.44 -18.59
N ASN A 68 1.50 -6.41 -19.11
CA ASN A 68 1.99 -7.55 -19.87
C ASN A 68 3.14 -8.29 -19.15
N LYS A 69 3.05 -8.40 -17.83
CA LYS A 69 4.07 -8.99 -16.98
C LYS A 69 3.44 -9.53 -15.69
N LYS A 70 3.69 -10.81 -15.42
CA LYS A 70 3.43 -11.43 -14.11
C LYS A 70 4.22 -10.72 -13.04
N ASP A 71 3.59 -10.41 -11.91
CA ASP A 71 4.21 -9.71 -10.79
C ASP A 71 5.01 -8.47 -11.23
N ALA A 72 4.32 -7.60 -11.97
CA ALA A 72 4.93 -6.39 -12.51
C ALA A 72 5.35 -5.48 -11.34
N ARG A 73 6.60 -5.00 -11.35
CA ARG A 73 7.18 -4.11 -10.31
C ARG A 73 6.38 -2.82 -10.07
N GLN A 74 5.50 -2.46 -11.01
CA GLN A 74 4.60 -1.31 -10.91
C GLN A 74 3.38 -1.58 -10.02
N ILE A 75 3.07 -2.83 -9.73
CA ILE A 75 2.00 -3.23 -8.82
C ILE A 75 2.61 -3.24 -7.42
N VAL A 76 2.33 -2.19 -6.65
CA VAL A 76 2.91 -1.95 -5.31
C VAL A 76 1.83 -1.61 -4.28
N ILE A 77 0.57 -1.86 -4.61
CA ILE A 77 -0.56 -1.63 -3.70
C ILE A 77 -0.51 -2.58 -2.49
N ASP A 78 0.09 -3.76 -2.66
CA ASP A 78 0.39 -4.74 -1.63
C ASP A 78 1.46 -4.30 -0.65
N ASP A 79 2.50 -3.64 -1.14
CA ASP A 79 3.47 -2.94 -0.29
C ASP A 79 2.82 -1.82 0.55
N PHE A 80 1.84 -1.12 -0.02
CA PHE A 80 1.14 -0.02 0.63
C PHE A 80 0.19 -0.52 1.73
N TYR A 81 -0.73 -1.45 1.43
CA TYR A 81 -1.62 -2.00 2.46
C TYR A 81 -0.88 -2.92 3.42
N GLY A 82 0.19 -3.60 2.99
CA GLY A 82 1.03 -4.43 3.84
C GLY A 82 1.66 -3.62 4.98
N MET A 83 2.05 -2.38 4.70
CA MET A 83 2.50 -1.46 5.74
C MET A 83 1.40 -1.21 6.79
N TRP A 84 0.14 -1.06 6.38
CA TRP A 84 -0.97 -0.91 7.33
C TRP A 84 -1.25 -2.19 8.10
N VAL A 85 -1.14 -3.35 7.44
CA VAL A 85 -1.28 -4.65 8.10
C VAL A 85 -0.23 -4.82 9.19
N SER A 86 1.03 -4.42 8.94
CA SER A 86 2.12 -4.53 9.93
C SER A 86 1.89 -3.70 11.21
N LEU A 87 1.04 -2.67 11.14
CA LEU A 87 0.73 -1.77 12.25
C LEU A 87 -0.62 -2.07 12.90
N LEU A 88 -1.41 -3.01 12.36
CA LEU A 88 -2.73 -3.34 12.88
C LEU A 88 -2.63 -3.77 14.35
N PHE A 89 -3.56 -3.27 15.17
CA PHE A 89 -3.66 -3.56 16.60
C PHE A 89 -2.48 -3.08 17.47
N LEU A 90 -1.48 -2.40 16.90
CA LEU A 90 -0.47 -1.72 17.69
C LEU A 90 -1.02 -0.40 18.24
N PRO A 91 -0.68 -0.02 19.49
CA PRO A 91 -1.01 1.30 19.99
C PRO A 91 -0.30 2.35 19.16
N TYR A 92 -1.00 3.44 18.86
CA TYR A 92 -0.42 4.53 18.08
C TYR A 92 0.74 5.17 18.84
N SER A 93 1.93 5.08 18.25
CA SER A 93 3.15 5.73 18.73
C SER A 93 4.06 5.91 17.52
N PHE A 94 4.49 7.14 17.26
CA PHE A 94 5.38 7.40 16.12
C PHE A 94 6.64 6.52 16.14
N LYS A 95 7.20 6.26 17.33
CA LYS A 95 8.37 5.38 17.49
C LYS A 95 8.04 3.94 17.11
N LEU A 96 6.90 3.41 17.56
CA LEU A 96 6.47 2.05 17.20
C LEU A 96 6.14 1.95 15.72
N SER A 97 5.48 2.95 15.15
CA SER A 97 5.15 2.98 13.73
C SER A 97 6.41 3.04 12.86
N LEU A 98 7.42 3.82 13.26
CA LEU A 98 8.70 3.89 12.57
C LEU A 98 9.46 2.56 12.69
N ALA A 99 9.48 1.95 13.87
CA ALA A 99 10.07 0.62 14.05
C ALA A 99 9.35 -0.42 13.18
N GLY A 100 8.01 -0.38 13.12
CA GLY A 100 7.22 -1.23 12.24
C GLY A 100 7.55 -1.03 10.76
N PHE A 101 7.74 0.23 10.32
CA PHE A 101 8.18 0.53 8.95
C PHE A 101 9.56 -0.07 8.64
N ILE A 102 10.52 0.06 9.57
CA ILE A 102 11.87 -0.49 9.39
C ILE A 102 11.82 -2.03 9.36
N LEU A 103 11.03 -2.67 10.23
CA LEU A 103 10.94 -4.13 10.28
C LEU A 103 10.16 -4.74 9.11
N PHE A 104 9.21 -3.99 8.55
CA PHE A 104 8.45 -4.41 7.37
C PHE A 104 9.30 -4.40 6.09
N ARG A 105 10.42 -3.67 6.07
CA ARG A 105 11.26 -3.44 4.89
C ARG A 105 12.59 -4.16 4.96
#